data_AF-A0A416E181-F1
#
_entry.id   AF-A0A416E181-F1
#
_cell.length_a   1.000
_cell.length_b   1.000
_cell.length_c   1.000
_cell.angle_alpha   90.00
_cell.angle_beta   90.00
_cell.angle_gamma   90.00
#
_symmetry.space_group_name_H-M   'P 1'
#
loop_
_entity.id
_entity.type
_entity.pdbx_description
1 polymer ?
#
loop_
_entity_poly.entity_id
_entity_poly.type
_entity_poly.pdbx_seq_one_letter_code
_entity_poly.pdbx_strand_id
1 'polypeptide(L)' 'MLAMYDEKEILREYIEYEKYHAAKEAAKEAAKENAIKMIKAGKLSIEDIPQFFTSLTPEDIKEIENELMQTL' A
#
# COMPACT_ATOMS: atom_id res chain seq x y z
N MET A 1 22.15 -30.66 4.99
CA MET A 1 23.15 -29.79 4.32
C MET A 1 22.51 -28.41 4.25
N LEU A 2 23.02 -27.42 4.99
CA LEU A 2 22.59 -26.04 4.76
C LEU A 2 23.19 -25.61 3.42
N ALA A 3 22.37 -25.21 2.46
CA ALA A 3 22.88 -24.51 1.29
C ALA A 3 23.57 -23.24 1.80
N MET A 4 24.90 -23.19 1.76
CA MET A 4 25.61 -21.92 1.86
C MET A 4 25.28 -21.19 0.56
N TYR A 5 24.25 -20.36 0.58
CA TYR A 5 23.97 -19.42 -0.50
C TYR A 5 25.26 -18.62 -0.75
N ASP A 6 25.68 -18.54 -2.01
CA ASP A 6 26.80 -17.68 -2.40
C ASP A 6 26.44 -16.24 -2.01
N GLU A 7 27.41 -15.46 -1.52
CA GLU A 7 27.16 -14.07 -1.07
C GLU A 7 26.47 -13.22 -2.17
N LYS A 8 26.70 -13.55 -3.45
CA LYS A 8 26.02 -12.92 -4.59
C LYS A 8 24.55 -13.30 -4.73
N GLU A 9 24.14 -14.49 -4.31
CA GLU A 9 22.73 -14.91 -4.31
C GLU A 9 21.97 -14.21 -3.19
N ILE A 10 22.53 -14.16 -1.98
CA ILE A 10 21.93 -13.43 -0.84
C ILE A 10 21.73 -11.95 -1.19
N LEU A 11 22.73 -11.32 -1.82
CA LEU A 11 22.63 -9.92 -2.23
C LEU A 11 21.57 -9.69 -3.31
N ARG A 12 21.41 -10.62 -4.26
CA ARG A 12 20.35 -10.53 -5.28
C ARG A 12 18.97 -10.64 -4.67
N GLU A 13 18.77 -11.62 -3.79
CA GLU A 13 17.49 -11.84 -3.11
C GLU A 13 17.10 -10.62 -2.27
N TYR A 14 18.06 -9.98 -1.58
CA TYR A 14 17.83 -8.73 -0.86
C TYR A 14 17.40 -7.58 -1.80
N ILE A 15 18.10 -7.40 -2.92
CA ILE A 15 17.75 -6.35 -3.90
C ILE A 15 16.37 -6.59 -4.51
N GLU A 16 16.02 -7.84 -4.81
CA GLU A 16 14.70 -8.20 -5.33
C GLU A 16 13.60 -7.98 -4.29
N TYR A 17 13.86 -8.35 -3.03
CA TYR A 17 12.96 -8.09 -1.91
C TYR A 17 12.68 -6.59 -1.74
N GLU A 18 13.73 -5.76 -1.70
CA GLU A 18 13.58 -4.30 -1.56
C GLU A 18 12.81 -3.69 -2.72
N LYS A 19 13.08 -4.13 -3.95
CA LYS A 19 12.34 -3.66 -5.13
C LYS A 19 10.86 -4.04 -5.07
N TYR A 20 10.57 -5.27 -4.68
CA TYR A 20 9.20 -5.73 -4.51
C TYR A 20 8.48 -4.95 -3.39
N HIS A 21 9.16 -4.72 -2.27
CA HIS A 21 8.62 -3.95 -1.15
C HIS A 21 8.30 -2.51 -1.56
N ALA A 22 9.25 -1.84 -2.21
CA ALA A 22 9.07 -0.48 -2.70
C ALA A 22 7.94 -0.36 -3.73
N ALA A 23 7.82 -1.33 -4.64
CA ALA A 23 6.72 -1.36 -5.61
C ALA A 23 5.36 -1.57 -4.92
N LYS A 24 5.31 -2.42 -3.89
CA LYS A 24 4.11 -2.69 -3.12
C LYS A 24 3.68 -1.47 -2.30
N GLU A 25 4.62 -0.77 -1.68
CA GLU A 25 4.36 0.49 -0.96
C GLU A 25 3.88 1.58 -1.92
N ALA A 26 4.53 1.76 -3.08
CA ALA A 26 4.10 2.74 -4.08
C ALA A 26 2.67 2.46 -4.59
N ALA A 27 2.34 1.19 -4.85
CA ALA A 27 0.97 0.81 -5.25
C ALA A 27 -0.06 1.08 -4.14
N LYS A 28 0.34 0.89 -2.89
CA LYS A 28 -0.48 1.14 -1.71
C LYS A 28 -0.77 2.63 -1.50
N GLU A 29 0.25 3.48 -1.62
CA GLU A 29 0.11 4.94 -1.56
C GLU A 29 -0.76 5.47 -2.71
N ALA A 30 -0.57 4.97 -3.93
CA ALA A 30 -1.41 5.32 -5.07
C ALA A 30 -2.89 4.94 -4.84
N ALA A 31 -3.15 3.78 -4.23
CA ALA A 31 -4.49 3.35 -3.85
C ALA A 31 -5.11 4.29 -2.80
N LYS A 32 -4.35 4.69 -1.77
CA LYS A 32 -4.79 5.66 -0.74
C LYS A 32 -5.17 6.99 -1.36
N GLU A 33 -4.28 7.59 -2.16
CA GLU A 33 -4.55 8.87 -2.83
C GLU A 33 -5.79 8.81 -3.73
N ASN A 34 -5.96 7.72 -4.47
CA ASN A 34 -7.11 7.56 -5.35
C ASN A 34 -8.41 7.45 -4.56
N ALA A 35 -8.43 6.67 -3.47
CA ALA A 35 -9.58 6.58 -2.58
C ALA A 35 -9.96 7.97 -2.02
N ILE A 36 -8.99 8.74 -1.53
CA ILE A 36 -9.19 10.11 -1.04
C ILE A 36 -9.79 11.01 -2.13
N LYS A 37 -9.23 11.00 -3.34
CA LYS A 37 -9.74 11.80 -4.48
C LYS A 37 -11.17 11.43 -4.84
N MET A 38 -11.51 10.13 -4.85
CA MET A 38 -12.86 9.66 -5.14
C MET A 38 -13.87 10.04 -4.06
N ILE A 39 -13.48 9.99 -2.79
CA ILE A 39 -14.33 10.41 -1.65
C ILE A 39 -14.55 11.92 -1.68
N LYS A 40 -13.49 12.72 -1.87
CA LYS A 40 -13.60 14.18 -2.03
C LYS A 40 -14.47 14.58 -3.22
N ALA A 41 -14.51 13.76 -4.28
CA ALA A 41 -15.39 13.95 -5.44
C ALA A 41 -16.84 13.46 -5.21
N GLY A 42 -17.16 12.90 -4.05
CA GLY A 42 -18.48 12.34 -3.73
C GLY A 42 -18.84 11.08 -4.53
N LYS A 43 -17.86 10.39 -5.10
CA LYS A 43 -18.05 9.19 -5.94
C LYS A 43 -17.92 7.88 -5.18
N LEU A 44 -17.47 7.94 -3.92
CA LEU A 44 -17.16 6.79 -3.08
C LEU A 44 -17.33 7.18 -1.61
N SER A 45 -17.80 6.26 -0.76
CA SER A 45 -17.82 6.42 0.69
C SER A 45 -16.67 5.64 1.35
N ILE A 46 -16.34 5.97 2.61
CA ILE A 46 -15.30 5.25 3.38
C ILE A 46 -15.64 3.75 3.51
N GLU A 47 -16.93 3.44 3.67
CA GLU A 47 -17.44 2.06 3.78
C GLU A 47 -17.23 1.24 2.51
N ASP A 48 -17.11 1.90 1.35
CA ASP A 48 -16.91 1.24 0.06
C ASP A 48 -15.43 0.92 -0.22
N ILE A 49 -14.48 1.56 0.50
CA ILE A 49 -13.04 1.39 0.27
C ILE A 49 -12.60 -0.08 0.26
N PRO A 50 -13.01 -0.95 1.21
CA PRO A 50 -12.58 -2.36 1.22
C PRO A 50 -13.04 -3.13 -0.03
N GLN A 51 -14.13 -2.69 -0.65
CA GLN A 51 -14.71 -3.34 -1.83
C GLN A 51 -13.98 -2.95 -3.12
N PHE A 52 -13.51 -1.70 -3.23
CA PHE A 52 -12.82 -1.19 -4.43
C PHE A 52 -11.29 -1.24 -4.32
N PHE A 53 -10.75 -1.22 -3.10
CA PHE A 53 -9.32 -1.17 -2.80
C PHE A 53 -8.93 -2.33 -1.89
N THR A 54 -9.04 -3.55 -2.39
CA THR A 54 -8.74 -4.79 -1.64
C THR A 54 -7.29 -4.89 -1.17
N SER A 55 -6.39 -4.04 -1.68
CA SER A 55 -4.99 -3.94 -1.26
C SER A 55 -4.79 -3.08 -0.01
N LEU A 56 -5.80 -2.31 0.41
CA LEU A 56 -5.75 -1.49 1.61
C LEU A 56 -6.20 -2.30 2.82
N THR A 57 -5.45 -2.16 3.92
CA THR A 57 -5.79 -2.76 5.21
C THR A 57 -6.75 -1.85 5.99
N PRO A 58 -7.38 -2.36 7.06
CA PRO A 58 -8.18 -1.52 7.96
C PRO A 58 -7.40 -0.34 8.56
N GLU A 59 -6.10 -0.49 8.78
CA GLU A 59 -5.23 0.60 9.25
C GLU A 59 -5.10 1.70 8.20
N ASP A 60 -4.90 1.33 6.93
CA ASP A 60 -4.83 2.30 5.84
C ASP A 60 -6.14 3.07 5.66
N ILE A 61 -7.27 2.39 5.82
CA ILE A 61 -8.60 3.01 5.77
C ILE A 61 -8.76 4.03 6.89
N LYS A 62 -8.27 3.72 8.09
CA LYS A 62 -8.27 4.63 9.24
C LYS A 62 -7.36 5.85 9.02
N GLU A 63 -6.21 5.67 8.36
CA GLU A 63 -5.35 6.78 7.96
C GLU A 63 -6.06 7.71 6.96
N ILE A 64 -6.72 7.13 5.95
CA ILE A 64 -7.54 7.89 4.99
C ILE A 64 -8.64 8.69 5.70
N GLU A 65 -9.36 8.06 6.64
CA GLU A 65 -10.40 8.73 7.43
C GLU A 65 -9.83 9.92 8.23
N ASN A 66 -8.69 9.73 8.90
CA ASN A 66 -8.02 10.80 9.64
C ASN A 66 -7.57 11.96 8.71
N GLU A 67 -7.01 11.65 7.54
CA GLU A 67 -6.59 12.68 6.58
C GLU A 67 -7.78 13.50 6.06
N LEU A 68 -8.90 12.82 5.77
CA LEU A 68 -10.14 13.46 5.35
C LEU A 68 -10.71 14.37 6.45
N MET A 69 -10.65 13.95 7.72
CA MET A 69 -11.08 14.76 8.86
C MET A 69 -10.19 15.99 9.10
N GLN A 70 -8.87 15.90 8.85
CA GLN A 70 -7.96 17.05 8.98
C GLN A 70 -8.08 18.06 7.82
N THR A 71 -8.62 17.63 6.68
CA THR A 71 -8.83 18.50 5.52
C THR A 71 -10.14 19.31 5.60
N LEU A 72 -11.07 18.95 6.49
CA LEU A 72 -12.35 19.62 6.76
C LEU A 72 -12.20 20.71 7.82
#